data_AF-A0A316YL73-F1
#
_entry.id   AF-A0A316YL73-F1
#
_cell.length_a   1.000
_cell.length_b   1.000
_cell.length_c   1.000
_cell.angle_alpha   90.00
_cell.angle_beta   90.00
_cell.angle_gamma   90.00
#
_symmetry.space_group_name_H-M   'P 1'
#
loop_
_entity.id
_entity.type
_entity.pdbx_description
1 polymer ?
#
loop_
_entity_poly.entity_id
_entity_poly.type
_entity_poly.pdbx_seq_one_letter_code
_entity_poly.pdbx_strand_id
1 'polypeptide(L)'
;MAYADAVESWAMRLISMHSGQEDELLACIPSSSGREAKLELVRLGARCQHLERFLTPRSSYPEGKAGYLRWRRDLYGIQADRAKELLVQAGVAAEEAECVRRWVSKTDLKPGKAEGDRGTQLLEDAAVVVFLEDQLGHFAGKHPGYTREKFVDILRKTWRKLSPLGKEAAAGLDMGEDLSPLIAEATKGQAGEPEA
;
A
#
# COMPACT_ATOMS: atom_id res chain seq x y z
N MET A 1 -3.63 -12.88 -11.34
CA MET A 1 -2.87 -11.77 -11.94
C MET A 1 -3.42 -10.40 -11.53
N ALA A 2 -4.74 -10.23 -11.39
CA ALA A 2 -5.40 -8.94 -11.10
C ALA A 2 -4.80 -8.02 -10.00
N TYR A 3 -4.35 -8.53 -8.85
CA TYR A 3 -3.92 -7.66 -7.74
C TYR A 3 -2.67 -6.83 -8.05
N ALA A 4 -1.61 -7.46 -8.56
CA ALA A 4 -0.35 -6.76 -8.83
C ALA A 4 -0.54 -5.69 -9.91
N ASP A 5 -1.33 -6.00 -10.94
CA ASP A 5 -1.66 -5.07 -12.02
C ASP A 5 -2.51 -3.89 -11.49
N ALA A 6 -3.45 -4.14 -10.58
CA ALA A 6 -4.26 -3.09 -9.96
C ALA A 6 -3.42 -2.15 -9.07
N VAL A 7 -2.50 -2.69 -8.26
CA VAL A 7 -1.61 -1.86 -7.43
C VAL A 7 -0.68 -1.03 -8.30
N GLU A 8 -0.12 -1.60 -9.36
CA GLU A 8 0.68 -0.85 -10.34
C GLU A 8 -0.12 0.29 -10.96
N SER A 9 -1.33 -0.01 -11.47
CA SER A 9 -2.20 0.98 -12.09
C SER A 9 -2.49 2.16 -11.15
N TRP A 10 -2.84 1.85 -9.90
CA TRP A 10 -3.11 2.89 -8.90
C TRP A 10 -1.87 3.68 -8.50
N ALA A 11 -0.71 3.05 -8.30
CA ALA A 11 0.53 3.77 -8.00
C ALA A 11 0.85 4.81 -9.08
N MET A 12 0.64 4.46 -10.35
CA MET A 12 0.90 5.33 -11.49
C MET A 12 -0.15 6.43 -11.67
N ARG A 13 -1.41 6.13 -11.34
CA ARG A 13 -2.49 7.12 -11.28
C ARG A 13 -2.22 8.16 -10.19
N LEU A 14 -1.80 7.72 -9.01
CA LEU A 14 -1.46 8.60 -7.89
C LEU A 14 -0.29 9.54 -8.24
N ILE A 15 0.76 9.03 -8.90
CA ILE A 15 1.84 9.87 -9.43
C ILE A 15 1.29 10.94 -10.40
N SER A 16 0.41 10.53 -11.31
CA SER A 16 -0.16 11.44 -12.31
C SER A 16 -1.05 12.53 -11.69
N MET A 17 -1.83 12.19 -10.66
CA MET A 17 -2.64 13.14 -9.88
C MET A 17 -1.80 14.22 -9.19
N HIS A 18 -0.52 13.90 -8.89
CA HIS A 18 0.40 14.77 -8.18
C HIS A 18 1.54 15.28 -9.06
N SER A 19 1.24 15.53 -10.34
CA SER A 19 2.19 16.03 -11.34
C SER A 19 2.92 17.27 -10.82
N GLY A 20 4.25 17.18 -10.68
CA GLY A 20 5.11 18.25 -10.16
C GLY A 20 5.71 18.03 -8.76
N GLN A 21 5.32 16.96 -8.05
CA GLN A 21 5.98 16.53 -6.79
C GLN A 21 6.63 15.14 -6.91
N GLU A 22 6.84 14.64 -8.13
CA GLU A 22 7.47 13.33 -8.41
C GLU A 22 8.84 13.20 -7.73
N ASP A 23 9.64 14.27 -7.72
CA ASP A 23 10.96 14.25 -7.10
C ASP A 23 10.90 14.11 -5.57
N GLU A 24 9.83 14.59 -4.91
CA GLU A 24 9.63 14.35 -3.48
C GLU A 24 9.21 12.89 -3.24
N LEU A 25 8.27 12.38 -4.05
CA LEU A 25 7.78 11.00 -3.93
C LEU A 25 8.89 9.97 -4.15
N LEU A 26 9.79 10.27 -5.08
CA LEU A 26 10.85 9.38 -5.57
C LEU A 26 12.23 9.81 -5.09
N ALA A 27 12.29 10.59 -4.02
CA ALA A 27 13.52 11.22 -3.51
C ALA A 27 14.63 10.23 -3.14
N CYS A 28 14.28 8.98 -2.83
CA CYS A 28 15.28 7.97 -2.51
C CYS A 28 16.02 7.45 -3.74
N ILE A 29 15.43 7.54 -4.94
CA ILE A 29 16.07 7.15 -6.19
C ILE A 29 17.12 8.20 -6.54
N PRO A 30 18.33 7.81 -6.98
CA PRO A 30 19.36 8.77 -7.37
C PRO A 30 18.86 9.83 -8.35
N SER A 31 19.26 11.09 -8.14
CA SER A 31 18.90 12.20 -9.03
C SER A 31 19.47 12.05 -10.44
N SER A 32 20.49 11.23 -10.62
CA SER A 32 21.05 10.84 -11.93
C SER A 32 20.12 9.92 -12.73
N SER A 33 19.16 9.25 -12.08
CA SER A 33 18.22 8.35 -12.77
C SER A 33 17.19 9.17 -13.54
N GLY A 34 17.02 8.85 -14.83
CA GLY A 34 16.04 9.50 -15.68
C GLY A 34 14.60 9.21 -15.23
N ARG A 35 13.66 10.12 -15.54
CA ARG A 35 12.25 10.01 -15.12
C ARG A 35 11.64 8.66 -15.46
N GLU A 36 11.83 8.15 -16.67
CA GLU A 36 11.26 6.86 -17.09
C GLU A 36 11.76 5.69 -16.22
N ALA A 37 13.06 5.69 -15.90
CA ALA A 37 13.64 4.68 -15.00
C ALA A 37 13.03 4.78 -13.59
N LYS A 38 12.81 6.00 -13.08
CA LYS A 38 12.14 6.19 -11.78
C LYS A 38 10.71 5.63 -11.79
N LEU A 39 9.95 5.87 -12.85
CA LEU A 39 8.58 5.34 -12.99
C LEU A 39 8.58 3.82 -13.11
N GLU A 40 9.54 3.24 -13.83
CA GLU A 40 9.68 1.79 -13.93
C GLU A 40 9.95 1.15 -12.55
N LEU A 41 10.80 1.77 -11.71
CA LEU A 41 11.02 1.30 -10.34
C LEU A 41 9.74 1.33 -9.49
N VAL A 42 8.86 2.32 -9.70
CA VAL A 42 7.55 2.37 -9.04
C VAL A 42 6.68 1.20 -9.50
N ARG A 43 6.63 0.92 -10.80
CA ARG A 43 5.87 -0.23 -11.33
C ARG A 43 6.37 -1.53 -10.72
N LEU A 44 7.68 -1.75 -10.74
CA LEU A 44 8.30 -2.94 -10.17
C LEU A 44 8.00 -3.07 -8.67
N GLY A 45 8.14 -1.99 -7.90
CA GLY A 45 7.81 -1.98 -6.47
C GLY A 45 6.33 -2.28 -6.18
N ALA A 46 5.42 -1.73 -6.98
CA ALA A 46 3.99 -2.01 -6.89
C ALA A 46 3.69 -3.49 -7.17
N ARG A 47 4.26 -4.05 -8.25
CA ARG A 47 4.12 -5.47 -8.60
C ARG A 47 4.74 -6.40 -7.56
N CYS A 48 5.71 -5.92 -6.78
CA CYS A 48 6.33 -6.68 -5.69
C CYS A 48 5.47 -6.73 -4.41
N GLN A 49 4.33 -6.03 -4.35
CA GLN A 49 3.36 -6.26 -3.28
C GLN A 49 2.88 -7.72 -3.32
N HIS A 50 3.06 -8.44 -2.21
CA HIS A 50 2.75 -9.87 -2.11
C HIS A 50 3.61 -10.80 -2.98
N LEU A 51 4.78 -10.35 -3.46
CA LEU A 51 5.73 -11.17 -4.21
C LEU A 51 6.00 -12.50 -3.51
N GLU A 52 5.89 -13.62 -4.23
CA GLU A 52 6.19 -14.97 -3.73
C GLU A 52 5.57 -15.31 -2.35
N ARG A 53 4.47 -14.64 -1.95
CA ARG A 53 3.87 -14.79 -0.61
C ARG A 53 3.51 -16.23 -0.27
N PHE A 54 3.15 -17.00 -1.29
CA PHE A 54 2.75 -18.40 -1.16
C PHE A 54 3.89 -19.31 -0.68
N LEU A 55 5.16 -18.92 -0.84
CA LEU A 55 6.32 -19.66 -0.34
C LEU A 55 6.45 -19.60 1.19
N THR A 56 5.77 -18.65 1.86
CA THR A 56 5.71 -18.56 3.33
C THR A 56 4.25 -18.66 3.79
N PRO A 57 3.67 -19.88 3.88
CA PRO A 57 2.26 -20.07 4.23
C PRO A 57 1.93 -19.57 5.64
N ARG A 58 0.69 -19.13 5.88
CA ARG A 58 0.23 -18.72 7.23
C ARG A 58 0.44 -19.83 8.27
N SER A 59 0.33 -21.10 7.88
CA SER A 59 0.50 -22.25 8.77
C SER A 59 1.92 -22.45 9.28
N SER A 60 2.93 -21.75 8.75
CA SER A 60 4.31 -21.82 9.27
C SER A 60 4.56 -20.98 10.52
N TYR A 61 3.53 -20.28 11.02
CA TYR A 61 3.58 -19.45 12.24
C TYR A 61 2.51 -19.90 13.25
N PRO A 62 2.72 -19.68 14.56
CA PRO A 62 1.74 -20.03 15.60
C PRO A 62 0.35 -19.47 15.31
N GLU A 63 -0.70 -20.16 15.78
CA GLU A 63 -2.07 -19.68 15.64
C GLU A 63 -2.33 -18.38 16.43
N GLY A 64 -3.50 -17.79 16.20
CA GLY A 64 -3.93 -16.57 16.88
C GLY A 64 -3.33 -15.27 16.34
N LYS A 65 -3.71 -14.17 16.98
CA LYS A 65 -3.42 -12.80 16.53
C LYS A 65 -1.92 -12.48 16.51
N ALA A 66 -1.19 -12.89 17.54
CA ALA A 66 0.24 -12.61 17.66
C ALA A 66 1.05 -13.29 16.54
N GLY A 67 0.78 -14.58 16.28
CA GLY A 67 1.42 -15.30 15.18
C GLY A 67 1.06 -14.75 13.80
N TYR A 68 -0.19 -14.32 13.60
CA TYR A 68 -0.60 -13.63 12.36
C TYR A 68 0.14 -12.31 12.14
N LEU A 69 0.25 -11.48 13.17
CA LEU A 69 0.95 -10.18 13.07
C LEU A 69 2.45 -10.38 12.81
N ARG A 70 3.07 -11.37 13.47
CA ARG A 70 4.46 -11.74 13.20
C ARG A 70 4.64 -12.18 11.75
N TRP A 71 3.85 -13.15 11.28
CA TRP A 71 3.92 -13.65 9.90
C TRP A 71 3.80 -12.52 8.88
N ARG A 72 2.82 -11.63 9.07
CA ARG A 72 2.58 -10.50 8.17
C ARG A 72 3.77 -9.53 8.13
N ARG A 73 4.39 -9.24 9.27
CA ARG A 73 5.57 -8.35 9.34
C ARG A 73 6.77 -9.01 8.68
N ASP A 74 7.03 -10.28 8.98
CA ASP A 74 8.18 -11.02 8.46
C ASP A 74 8.06 -11.16 6.92
N LEU A 75 6.84 -11.33 6.39
CA LEU A 75 6.56 -11.29 4.95
C LEU A 75 7.02 -9.99 4.28
N TYR A 76 6.88 -8.82 4.90
CA TYR A 76 7.32 -7.58 4.26
C TYR A 76 8.82 -7.57 3.98
N GLY A 77 9.62 -8.06 4.92
CA GLY A 77 11.08 -8.18 4.76
C GLY A 77 11.44 -9.21 3.68
N ILE A 78 10.87 -10.41 3.76
CA ILE A 78 11.11 -11.50 2.79
C ILE A 78 10.82 -11.02 1.36
N GLN A 79 9.70 -10.34 1.16
CA GLN A 79 9.26 -9.86 -0.15
C GLN A 79 10.13 -8.72 -0.68
N ALA A 80 10.51 -7.81 0.20
CA ALA A 80 11.39 -6.71 -0.14
C ALA A 80 12.78 -7.21 -0.56
N ASP A 81 13.38 -8.09 0.24
CA ASP A 81 14.71 -8.63 -0.02
C ASP A 81 14.71 -9.44 -1.32
N ARG A 82 13.65 -10.22 -1.56
CA ARG A 82 13.45 -10.94 -2.82
C ARG A 82 13.28 -10.01 -4.01
N ALA A 83 12.53 -8.91 -3.86
CA ALA A 83 12.39 -7.91 -4.91
C ALA A 83 13.76 -7.33 -5.29
N LYS A 84 14.56 -6.89 -4.30
CA LYS A 84 15.91 -6.38 -4.54
C LYS A 84 16.78 -7.38 -5.29
N GLU A 85 16.77 -8.64 -4.86
CA GLU A 85 17.55 -9.72 -5.48
C GLU A 85 17.21 -9.84 -6.98
N LEU A 86 15.91 -9.92 -7.30
CA LEU A 86 15.43 -10.03 -8.68
C LEU A 86 15.77 -8.79 -9.53
N LEU A 87 15.62 -7.59 -8.96
CA LEU A 87 15.94 -6.34 -9.68
C LEU A 87 17.44 -6.26 -10.01
N VAL A 88 18.31 -6.59 -9.07
CA VAL A 88 19.77 -6.62 -9.31
C VAL A 88 20.12 -7.68 -10.36
N GLN A 89 19.51 -8.87 -10.30
CA GLN A 89 19.69 -9.92 -11.33
C GLN A 89 19.23 -9.46 -12.71
N ALA A 90 18.20 -8.61 -12.79
CA ALA A 90 17.72 -8.03 -14.03
C ALA A 90 18.56 -6.83 -14.54
N GLY A 91 19.60 -6.42 -13.79
CA GLY A 91 20.51 -5.34 -14.19
C GLY A 91 20.14 -3.95 -13.65
N VAL A 92 19.18 -3.84 -12.73
CA VAL A 92 18.90 -2.58 -12.02
C VAL A 92 20.07 -2.27 -11.07
N ALA A 93 20.48 -1.00 -10.99
CA ALA A 93 21.56 -0.59 -10.09
C ALA A 93 21.22 -0.91 -8.63
N ALA A 94 22.23 -1.29 -7.84
CA ALA A 94 22.03 -1.76 -6.47
C ALA A 94 21.35 -0.70 -5.57
N GLU A 95 21.66 0.57 -5.80
CA GLU A 95 21.10 1.72 -5.08
C GLU A 95 19.62 1.94 -5.43
N GLU A 96 19.25 1.74 -6.70
CA GLU A 96 17.86 1.81 -7.17
C GLU A 96 17.04 0.62 -6.65
N ALA A 97 17.59 -0.59 -6.71
CA ALA A 97 16.96 -1.79 -6.16
C ALA A 97 16.77 -1.71 -4.63
N GLU A 98 17.68 -1.04 -3.92
CA GLU A 98 17.54 -0.77 -2.48
C GLU A 98 16.36 0.18 -2.18
N CYS A 99 16.04 1.11 -3.10
CA CYS A 99 14.86 1.96 -2.97
C CYS A 99 13.58 1.14 -3.04
N VAL A 100 13.49 0.24 -4.03
CA VAL A 100 12.35 -0.69 -4.15
C VAL A 100 12.25 -1.60 -2.92
N ARG A 101 13.37 -2.12 -2.42
CA ARG A 101 13.41 -2.88 -1.14
C ARG A 101 12.80 -2.07 -0.01
N ARG A 102 13.22 -0.83 0.18
CA ARG A 102 12.72 0.07 1.23
C ARG A 102 11.21 0.21 1.14
N TRP A 103 10.69 0.50 -0.06
CA TRP A 103 9.26 0.66 -0.29
C TRP A 103 8.44 -0.60 0.02
N VAL A 104 8.89 -1.75 -0.47
CA VAL A 104 8.17 -3.02 -0.27
C VAL A 104 8.21 -3.48 1.19
N SER A 105 9.29 -3.18 1.91
CA SER A 105 9.50 -3.62 3.30
C SER A 105 8.58 -2.93 4.31
N LYS A 106 8.03 -1.77 3.95
CA LYS A 106 7.19 -0.92 4.81
C LYS A 106 7.85 -0.53 6.13
N THR A 107 9.18 -0.62 6.24
CA THR A 107 9.89 -0.36 7.50
C THR A 107 9.85 1.09 7.92
N ASP A 108 9.79 2.01 6.95
CA ASP A 108 9.67 3.46 7.20
C ASP A 108 8.28 4.02 6.86
N LEU A 109 7.26 3.14 6.82
CA LEU A 109 5.88 3.57 6.73
C LEU A 109 5.43 4.11 8.09
N LYS A 110 4.96 5.35 8.12
CA LYS A 110 4.35 5.97 9.31
C LYS A 110 2.90 6.35 8.99
N PRO A 111 1.96 5.39 9.09
CA PRO A 111 0.57 5.59 8.70
C PRO A 111 -0.04 6.82 9.35
N GLY A 112 -0.60 7.72 8.53
CA GLY A 112 -1.28 8.93 9.00
C GLY A 112 -0.35 10.05 9.46
N LYS A 113 0.97 9.93 9.26
CA LYS A 113 1.95 10.97 9.59
C LYS A 113 2.59 11.56 8.35
N ALA A 114 3.13 12.78 8.48
CA ALA A 114 3.82 13.44 7.38
C ALA A 114 5.23 12.89 7.16
N GLU A 115 5.85 12.28 8.17
CA GLU A 115 7.19 11.69 8.07
C GLU A 115 7.16 10.27 7.51
N GLY A 116 8.35 9.74 7.20
CA GLY A 116 8.53 8.41 6.60
C GLY A 116 8.84 8.51 5.11
N ASP A 117 9.09 7.36 4.51
CA ASP A 117 9.49 7.29 3.10
C ASP A 117 8.28 7.45 2.17
N ARG A 118 8.36 8.43 1.27
CA ARG A 118 7.24 8.82 0.40
C ARG A 118 6.88 7.76 -0.64
N GLY A 119 7.86 7.06 -1.20
CA GLY A 119 7.61 5.96 -2.13
C GLY A 119 6.94 4.76 -1.44
N THR A 120 7.31 4.51 -0.18
CA THR A 120 6.62 3.53 0.68
C THR A 120 5.16 3.91 0.90
N GLN A 121 4.90 5.18 1.21
CA GLN A 121 3.53 5.69 1.38
C GLN A 121 2.73 5.62 0.06
N LEU A 122 3.34 5.93 -1.08
CA LEU A 122 2.71 5.78 -2.40
C LEU A 122 2.25 4.34 -2.65
N LEU A 123 3.09 3.35 -2.36
CA LEU A 123 2.70 1.94 -2.52
C LEU A 123 1.64 1.49 -1.51
N GLU A 124 1.67 2.00 -0.27
CA GLU A 124 0.60 1.73 0.71
C GLU A 124 -0.73 2.37 0.26
N ASP A 125 -0.71 3.60 -0.25
CA ASP A 125 -1.90 4.28 -0.78
C ASP A 125 -2.51 3.45 -1.91
N ALA A 126 -1.71 3.07 -2.92
CA ALA A 126 -2.17 2.24 -4.02
C ALA A 126 -2.77 0.90 -3.53
N ALA A 127 -2.09 0.22 -2.61
CA ALA A 127 -2.57 -1.04 -2.04
C ALA A 127 -3.88 -0.90 -1.25
N VAL A 128 -4.06 0.21 -0.52
CA VAL A 128 -5.29 0.50 0.22
C VAL A 128 -6.43 0.86 -0.72
N VAL A 129 -6.18 1.66 -1.76
CA VAL A 129 -7.19 2.01 -2.77
C VAL A 129 -7.68 0.75 -3.50
N VAL A 130 -6.76 -0.14 -3.91
CA VAL A 130 -7.13 -1.47 -4.47
C VAL A 130 -7.94 -2.31 -3.48
N PHE A 131 -7.60 -2.29 -2.19
CA PHE A 131 -8.41 -3.01 -1.21
C PHE A 131 -9.84 -2.47 -1.14
N LEU A 132 -9.99 -1.15 -1.14
CA LEU A 132 -11.30 -0.51 -1.05
C LEU A 132 -12.13 -0.74 -2.32
N GLU A 133 -11.53 -0.63 -3.50
CA GLU A 133 -12.19 -0.79 -4.80
C GLU A 133 -12.53 -2.27 -5.10
N ASP A 134 -11.54 -3.16 -5.06
CA ASP A 134 -11.67 -4.52 -5.60
C ASP A 134 -11.97 -5.59 -4.55
N GLN A 135 -11.59 -5.35 -3.28
CA GLN A 135 -11.55 -6.41 -2.27
C GLN A 135 -12.52 -6.22 -1.13
N LEU A 136 -13.02 -5.01 -0.90
CA LEU A 136 -13.84 -4.68 0.27
C LEU A 136 -15.16 -5.45 0.26
N GLY A 137 -15.84 -5.54 -0.89
CA GLY A 137 -17.08 -6.32 -1.02
C GLY A 137 -16.88 -7.80 -0.70
N HIS A 138 -15.81 -8.42 -1.23
CA HIS A 138 -15.46 -9.81 -0.93
C HIS A 138 -15.05 -10.01 0.53
N PHE A 139 -14.31 -9.05 1.09
CA PHE A 139 -13.93 -9.05 2.50
C PHE A 139 -15.19 -9.01 3.39
N ALA A 140 -16.17 -8.18 3.05
CA ALA A 140 -17.44 -8.13 3.77
C ALA A 140 -18.21 -9.46 3.68
N GLY A 141 -18.31 -10.04 2.48
CA GLY A 141 -18.98 -11.33 2.26
C GLY A 141 -18.33 -12.51 2.99
N LYS A 142 -17.02 -12.48 3.22
CA LYS A 142 -16.29 -13.50 4.02
C LYS A 142 -16.46 -13.36 5.53
N HIS A 143 -16.97 -12.23 5.99
CA HIS A 143 -17.15 -11.94 7.41
C HIS A 143 -18.60 -11.56 7.75
N PRO A 144 -19.59 -12.41 7.45
CA PRO A 144 -21.01 -12.09 7.68
C PRO A 144 -21.35 -11.92 9.16
N GLY A 145 -20.54 -12.46 10.07
CA GLY A 145 -20.71 -12.31 11.52
C GLY A 145 -20.08 -11.03 12.11
N TYR A 146 -19.45 -10.18 11.31
CA TYR A 146 -18.96 -8.89 11.80
C TYR A 146 -20.11 -7.91 11.96
N THR A 147 -20.15 -7.24 13.11
CA THR A 147 -21.11 -6.17 13.33
C THR A 147 -20.75 -4.95 12.48
N ARG A 148 -21.73 -4.06 12.29
CA ARG A 148 -21.52 -2.78 11.61
C ARG A 148 -20.36 -2.01 12.25
N GLU A 149 -20.34 -1.91 13.57
CA GLU A 149 -19.32 -1.17 14.33
C GLU A 149 -17.94 -1.77 14.09
N LYS A 150 -17.85 -3.11 13.99
CA LYS A 150 -16.61 -3.79 13.69
C LYS A 150 -16.10 -3.46 12.29
N PHE A 151 -16.98 -3.43 11.29
CA PHE A 151 -16.64 -3.00 9.93
C PHE A 151 -16.19 -1.55 9.88
N VAL A 152 -16.94 -0.65 10.52
CA VAL A 152 -16.60 0.78 10.59
C VAL A 152 -15.23 0.99 11.27
N ASP A 153 -14.92 0.26 12.34
CA ASP A 153 -13.59 0.31 12.99
C ASP A 153 -12.46 -0.19 12.06
N ILE A 154 -12.71 -1.23 11.26
CA ILE A 154 -11.76 -1.72 10.25
C ILE A 154 -11.54 -0.65 9.17
N LEU A 155 -12.62 -0.09 8.62
CA LEU A 155 -12.55 0.96 7.60
C LEU A 155 -11.83 2.20 8.13
N ARG A 156 -12.10 2.61 9.37
CA ARG A 156 -11.39 3.72 10.03
C ARG A 156 -9.89 3.44 10.15
N LYS A 157 -9.52 2.22 10.51
CA LYS A 157 -8.10 1.78 10.56
C LYS A 157 -7.46 1.74 9.18
N THR A 158 -8.21 1.36 8.15
CA THR A 158 -7.75 1.36 6.76
C THR A 158 -7.54 2.80 6.25
N TRP A 159 -8.51 3.69 6.47
CA TRP A 159 -8.47 5.08 6.04
C TRP A 159 -7.33 5.88 6.66
N ARG A 160 -7.02 5.64 7.95
CA ARG A 160 -5.89 6.30 8.63
C ARG A 160 -4.52 6.00 8.03
N LYS A 161 -4.40 4.98 7.18
CA LYS A 161 -3.13 4.68 6.50
C LYS A 161 -2.89 5.50 5.26
N LEU A 162 -3.96 6.05 4.68
CA LEU A 162 -3.88 6.83 3.47
C LEU A 162 -3.23 8.18 3.76
N SER A 163 -2.34 8.60 2.86
CA SER A 163 -1.90 10.00 2.77
C SER A 163 -3.07 10.90 2.31
N PRO A 164 -2.93 12.24 2.35
CA PRO A 164 -3.92 13.13 1.75
C PRO A 164 -4.25 12.77 0.28
N LEU A 165 -3.24 12.44 -0.52
CA LEU A 165 -3.40 12.02 -1.91
C LEU A 165 -4.16 10.69 -2.02
N GLY A 166 -3.81 9.72 -1.17
CA GLY A 166 -4.51 8.45 -1.10
C GLY A 166 -5.98 8.60 -0.67
N LYS A 167 -6.29 9.52 0.25
CA LYS A 167 -7.66 9.84 0.69
C LYS A 167 -8.46 10.50 -0.43
N GLU A 168 -7.85 11.41 -1.19
CA GLU A 168 -8.48 12.01 -2.36
C GLU A 168 -8.84 10.95 -3.41
N ALA A 169 -7.90 10.07 -3.74
CA ALA A 169 -8.14 8.96 -4.65
C ALA A 169 -9.26 8.03 -4.14
N ALA A 170 -9.21 7.63 -2.86
CA ALA A 170 -10.21 6.75 -2.26
C ALA A 170 -11.60 7.39 -2.17
N ALA A 171 -11.69 8.71 -2.01
CA ALA A 171 -12.97 9.44 -2.01
C ALA A 171 -13.63 9.50 -3.40
N GLY A 172 -12.85 9.33 -4.47
CA GLY A 172 -13.34 9.28 -5.85
C GLY A 172 -13.81 7.89 -6.32
N LEU A 173 -13.72 6.86 -5.47
CA LEU A 173 -14.13 5.50 -5.82
C LEU A 173 -15.65 5.34 -5.77
N ASP A 174 -16.20 4.57 -6.71
CA ASP A 174 -17.58 4.08 -6.64
C ASP A 174 -17.63 2.81 -5.78
N MET A 175 -18.09 2.97 -4.54
CA MET A 175 -18.09 1.90 -3.53
C MET A 175 -19.42 1.16 -3.45
N GLY A 176 -20.41 1.50 -4.28
CA GLY A 176 -21.77 0.96 -4.21
C GLY A 176 -22.56 1.41 -2.98
N GLU A 177 -23.87 1.16 -3.02
CA GLU A 177 -24.83 1.69 -2.03
C GLU A 177 -24.65 1.11 -0.61
N ASP A 178 -24.17 -0.13 -0.50
CA ASP A 178 -24.03 -0.81 0.80
C ASP A 178 -22.78 -0.37 1.59
N LEU A 179 -21.67 -0.08 0.90
CA LEU A 179 -20.39 0.24 1.54
C LEU A 179 -20.19 1.74 1.73
N SER A 180 -20.79 2.57 0.87
CA SER A 180 -20.68 4.04 0.94
C SER A 180 -21.06 4.62 2.31
N PRO A 181 -22.17 4.20 2.97
CA PRO A 181 -22.53 4.68 4.30
C PRO A 181 -21.52 4.29 5.38
N LEU A 182 -20.90 3.11 5.27
CA LEU A 182 -19.91 2.62 6.24
C LEU A 182 -18.61 3.41 6.14
N ILE A 183 -18.18 3.74 4.93
CA ILE A 183 -17.00 4.58 4.69
C ILE A 183 -17.26 6.00 5.18
N ALA A 184 -18.40 6.60 4.83
CA ALA A 184 -18.77 7.93 5.31
C ALA A 184 -18.78 8.01 6.85
N GLU A 185 -19.29 6.98 7.52
CA GLU A 185 -19.26 6.88 8.98
C GLU A 185 -17.82 6.70 9.52
N ALA A 186 -16.99 5.89 8.85
CA ALA A 186 -15.62 5.63 9.26
C ALA A 186 -14.71 6.87 9.12
N THR A 187 -15.00 7.75 8.16
CA THR A 187 -14.18 8.92 7.82
C THR A 187 -14.71 10.24 8.41
N LYS A 188 -15.92 10.24 8.98
CA LYS A 188 -16.51 11.41 9.65
C LYS A 188 -15.56 11.94 10.74
N GLY A 189 -15.18 13.22 10.65
CA GLY A 189 -14.27 13.89 11.58
C GLY A 189 -12.77 13.74 11.26
N GLN A 190 -12.39 13.00 10.22
CA GLN A 190 -10.98 12.90 9.77
C GLN A 190 -10.64 13.80 8.58
N ALA A 191 -11.65 14.52 8.07
CA ALA A 191 -11.47 15.63 7.14
C ALA A 191 -11.28 16.92 7.96
N GLY A 192 -10.08 17.15 8.49
CA GLY A 192 -9.69 18.50 8.95
C GLY A 192 -9.17 18.71 10.37
N GLU A 193 -8.63 17.72 11.09
CA GLU A 193 -7.87 18.01 12.31
C GLU A 193 -6.41 17.52 12.18
N PRO A 194 -5.40 18.41 12.32
CA PRO A 194 -4.06 17.96 12.63
C PRO A 194 -4.07 17.44 14.08
N GLU A 195 -3.69 16.18 14.28
CA GLU A 195 -3.51 15.64 15.63
C GLU A 195 -2.41 16.44 16.35
N ALA A 196 -2.76 16.99 17.52
CA ALA A 196 -1.89 17.70 18.45
C ALA A 196 -0.91 16.77 19.18
#